data_AF-A0A212CXA8-F1
#
_entry.id   AF-A0A212CXA8-F1
#
_cell.length_a   1.000
_cell.length_b   1.000
_cell.length_c   1.000
_cell.angle_alpha   90.00
_cell.angle_beta   90.00
_cell.angle_gamma   90.00
#
_symmetry.space_group_name_H-M   'P 1'
#
loop_
_entity.id
_entity.type
_entity.pdbx_description
1 polymer ?
#
loop_
_entity_poly.entity_id
_entity_poly.type
_entity_poly.pdbx_seq_one_letter_code
_entity_poly.pdbx_strand_id
1 'polypeptide(L)'
;MSDYENEDACWSALEGFRVKLISIIDPARITPYLRQCKVLNPDDEEQVLSDPNLVTRKRKVGVLLDILQRTGHKGYVAFLESLELYYPQLYRKVTGKEPTRVFSMIIDASGESGLTQLLMSEVMKLQKKVQELTALLGSRDDLAEELRVKDSLLRKLQERVQRLKEACEAGSRELQRCKDENYDLALRLARQSEERDAALTGHRGLLLEIQTLKPGHFPQC
;
A
#
# COMPACT_ATOMS: atom_id res chain seq x y z
N MET A 1 -32.81 46.11 -30.62
CA MET A 1 -32.57 45.76 -29.21
C MET A 1 -32.97 44.30 -29.05
N SER A 2 -32.08 43.33 -29.25
CA SER A 2 -32.54 41.92 -29.31
C SER A 2 -31.57 40.82 -28.91
N ASP A 3 -30.24 41.04 -28.94
CA ASP A 3 -29.31 39.94 -28.68
C ASP A 3 -28.75 39.98 -27.24
N TYR A 4 -28.31 41.15 -26.78
CA TYR A 4 -27.74 41.32 -25.42
C TYR A 4 -28.74 41.09 -24.28
N GLU A 5 -30.01 41.48 -24.45
CA GLU A 5 -31.06 41.26 -23.44
C GLU A 5 -31.38 39.77 -23.27
N ASN A 6 -31.18 38.96 -24.32
CA ASN A 6 -31.38 37.52 -24.29
C ASN A 6 -30.19 36.80 -23.64
N GLU A 7 -28.97 37.34 -23.75
CA GLU A 7 -27.76 36.78 -23.12
C GLU A 7 -27.80 36.87 -21.59
N ASP A 8 -28.12 38.06 -21.06
CA ASP A 8 -28.20 38.28 -19.61
C ASP A 8 -29.35 37.49 -18.97
N ALA A 9 -30.45 37.31 -19.70
CA ALA A 9 -31.59 36.50 -19.25
C ALA A 9 -31.22 35.01 -19.09
N CYS A 10 -30.40 34.46 -19.98
CA CYS A 10 -30.01 33.04 -19.94
C CYS A 10 -29.14 32.71 -18.72
N TRP A 11 -28.12 33.52 -18.43
CA TRP A 11 -27.27 33.33 -17.26
C TRP A 11 -28.01 33.65 -15.96
N SER A 12 -28.90 34.65 -15.96
CA SER A 12 -29.74 34.96 -14.80
C SER A 12 -30.65 33.81 -14.40
N ALA A 13 -31.21 33.07 -15.36
CA ALA A 13 -32.00 31.87 -15.09
C ALA A 13 -31.14 30.75 -14.48
N LEU A 14 -29.89 30.59 -14.97
CA LEU A 14 -28.95 29.61 -14.45
C LEU A 14 -28.49 29.93 -13.02
N GLU A 15 -28.38 31.20 -12.68
CA GLU A 15 -27.94 31.69 -11.38
C GLU A 15 -28.87 31.20 -10.25
N GLY A 16 -30.18 31.08 -10.52
CA GLY A 16 -31.14 30.47 -9.60
C GLY A 16 -30.82 29.01 -9.22
N PHE A 17 -30.02 28.31 -10.03
CA PHE A 17 -29.56 26.94 -9.77
C PHE A 17 -28.11 26.86 -9.29
N ARG A 18 -27.39 27.98 -9.14
CA ARG A 18 -25.95 28.02 -8.87
C ARG A 18 -25.54 27.15 -7.69
N VAL A 19 -26.24 27.23 -6.56
CA VAL A 19 -25.95 26.42 -5.37
C VAL A 19 -26.00 24.92 -5.68
N LYS A 20 -26.97 24.49 -6.48
CA LYS A 20 -27.10 23.09 -6.89
C LYS A 20 -25.98 22.70 -7.86
N LEU A 21 -25.70 23.55 -8.86
CA LEU A 21 -24.65 23.33 -9.86
C LEU A 21 -23.28 23.14 -9.18
N ILE A 22 -22.85 24.10 -8.36
CA ILE A 22 -21.54 24.03 -7.68
C ILE A 22 -21.42 22.84 -6.72
N SER A 23 -22.54 22.34 -6.19
CA SER A 23 -22.53 21.21 -5.26
C SER A 23 -22.37 19.85 -5.94
N ILE A 24 -22.80 19.72 -7.19
CA ILE A 24 -22.88 18.44 -7.91
C ILE A 24 -21.75 18.29 -8.93
N ILE A 25 -21.41 19.38 -9.62
CA ILE A 25 -20.50 19.33 -10.76
C ILE A 25 -19.06 19.12 -10.29
N ASP A 26 -18.37 18.23 -10.98
CA ASP A 26 -16.92 18.13 -10.97
C ASP A 26 -16.34 18.85 -12.20
N PRO A 27 -15.55 19.94 -12.02
CA PRO A 27 -15.02 20.73 -13.12
C PRO A 27 -14.12 19.89 -14.03
N ALA A 28 -13.33 18.96 -13.49
CA ALA A 28 -12.42 18.11 -14.27
C ALA A 28 -13.14 17.24 -15.31
N ARG A 29 -14.44 16.98 -15.10
CA ARG A 29 -15.26 16.22 -16.06
C ARG A 29 -15.76 17.06 -17.24
N ILE A 30 -15.90 18.37 -17.07
CA ILE A 30 -16.53 19.26 -18.07
C ILE A 30 -15.53 20.21 -18.75
N THR A 31 -14.43 20.58 -18.10
CA THR A 31 -13.43 21.50 -18.70
C THR A 31 -12.84 21.01 -20.03
N PRO A 32 -12.59 19.69 -20.26
CA PRO A 32 -12.06 19.26 -21.56
C PRO A 32 -13.04 19.52 -22.72
N TYR A 33 -14.34 19.35 -22.43
CA TYR A 33 -15.41 19.61 -23.39
C TYR A 33 -15.55 21.11 -23.68
N LEU A 34 -15.55 21.93 -22.62
CA LEU A 34 -15.66 23.39 -22.74
C LEU A 34 -14.47 23.98 -23.50
N ARG A 35 -13.26 23.44 -23.31
CA ARG A 35 -12.08 23.79 -24.09
C ARG A 35 -12.25 23.44 -25.57
N GLN A 36 -12.81 22.27 -25.87
CA GLN A 36 -13.09 21.85 -27.24
C GLN A 36 -14.14 22.76 -27.93
N CYS A 37 -15.09 23.29 -27.15
CA CYS A 37 -16.08 24.28 -27.61
C CYS A 37 -15.51 25.70 -27.77
N LYS A 38 -14.21 25.93 -27.46
CA LYS A 38 -13.54 27.24 -27.53
C LYS A 38 -14.21 28.30 -26.63
N VAL A 39 -14.82 27.88 -25.51
CA VAL A 39 -15.39 28.77 -24.48
C VAL A 39 -14.56 28.80 -23.19
N LEU A 40 -13.49 28.01 -23.14
CA LEU A 40 -12.55 27.94 -22.03
C LEU A 40 -11.14 27.79 -22.61
N ASN A 41 -10.21 28.66 -22.22
CA ASN A 41 -8.83 28.58 -22.69
C ASN A 41 -8.00 27.62 -21.81
N PRO A 42 -6.84 27.13 -22.30
CA PRO A 42 -5.97 26.25 -21.50
C PRO A 42 -5.55 26.87 -20.16
N ASP A 43 -5.27 28.17 -20.12
CA ASP A 43 -4.89 28.90 -18.91
C ASP A 43 -6.05 28.96 -17.90
N ASP A 44 -7.27 29.18 -18.39
CA ASP A 44 -8.49 29.17 -17.56
C ASP A 44 -8.77 27.77 -17.00
N GLU A 45 -8.56 26.72 -17.81
CA GLU A 45 -8.67 25.33 -17.37
C GLU A 45 -7.65 25.00 -16.28
N GLU A 46 -6.38 25.39 -16.47
CA GLU A 46 -5.34 25.18 -15.46
C GLU A 46 -5.65 25.94 -14.17
N GLN A 47 -6.11 27.19 -14.26
CA GLN A 47 -6.54 27.96 -13.10
C GLN A 47 -7.67 27.23 -12.33
N VAL A 48 -8.71 26.77 -13.02
CA VAL A 48 -9.84 26.09 -12.37
C VAL A 48 -9.40 24.77 -11.73
N LEU A 49 -8.52 24.00 -12.37
CA LEU A 49 -8.14 22.66 -11.92
C LEU A 49 -7.02 22.66 -10.89
N SER A 50 -6.05 23.56 -11.01
CA SER A 50 -4.77 23.48 -10.31
C SER A 50 -4.49 24.65 -9.34
N ASP A 51 -5.30 25.71 -9.32
CA ASP A 51 -5.08 26.84 -8.41
C ASP A 51 -5.16 26.41 -6.93
N PRO A 52 -4.08 26.57 -6.13
CA PRO A 52 -4.06 26.20 -4.73
C PRO A 52 -5.05 27.00 -3.87
N ASN A 53 -5.50 28.18 -4.33
CA ASN A 53 -6.49 28.99 -3.62
C ASN A 53 -7.92 28.43 -3.76
N LEU A 54 -8.16 27.60 -4.79
CA LEU A 54 -9.45 26.96 -5.06
C LEU A 54 -9.52 25.56 -4.42
N VAL A 55 -9.33 25.50 -3.10
CA VAL A 55 -9.21 24.23 -2.34
C VAL A 55 -10.45 23.33 -2.46
N THR A 56 -11.64 23.92 -2.64
CA THR A 56 -12.90 23.15 -2.69
C THR A 56 -13.46 23.06 -4.11
N ARG A 57 -14.02 21.90 -4.45
CA ARG A 57 -14.73 21.68 -5.73
C ARG A 57 -15.79 22.75 -5.98
N LYS A 58 -16.56 23.13 -4.95
CA LYS A 58 -17.60 24.16 -5.05
C LYS A 58 -17.04 25.50 -5.52
N ARG A 59 -15.88 25.93 -4.98
CA ARG A 59 -15.19 27.15 -5.41
C ARG A 59 -14.68 27.04 -6.84
N LYS A 60 -14.08 25.90 -7.20
CA LYS A 60 -13.62 25.65 -8.58
C LYS A 60 -14.76 25.77 -9.59
N VAL A 61 -15.91 25.17 -9.33
CA VAL A 61 -17.10 25.27 -10.21
C VAL A 61 -17.64 26.70 -10.22
N GLY A 62 -17.66 27.40 -9.08
CA GLY A 62 -18.07 28.80 -9.03
C GLY A 62 -17.24 29.68 -9.96
N VAL A 63 -15.91 29.57 -9.87
CA VAL A 63 -14.98 30.30 -10.75
C VAL A 63 -15.17 29.90 -12.21
N LEU A 64 -15.36 28.60 -12.49
CA LEU A 64 -15.64 28.12 -13.84
C LEU A 64 -16.92 28.75 -14.43
N LEU A 65 -18.00 28.82 -13.65
CA LEU A 65 -19.24 29.48 -14.08
C LEU A 65 -19.02 30.96 -14.37
N ASP A 66 -18.24 31.65 -13.54
CA ASP A 66 -17.94 33.08 -13.71
C ASP A 66 -17.08 33.33 -14.95
N ILE A 67 -16.17 32.41 -15.29
CA ILE A 67 -15.39 32.44 -16.54
C ILE A 67 -16.31 32.25 -17.75
N LEU A 68 -17.16 31.22 -17.72
CA LEU A 68 -18.08 30.92 -18.83
C LEU A 68 -19.08 32.05 -19.07
N GLN A 69 -19.54 32.72 -18.01
CA GLN A 69 -20.45 33.86 -18.13
C GLN A 69 -19.85 35.01 -18.96
N ARG A 70 -18.53 35.24 -18.87
CA ARG A 70 -17.84 36.25 -19.70
C ARG A 70 -17.82 35.93 -21.18
N THR A 71 -18.12 34.69 -21.57
CA THR A 71 -18.19 34.25 -22.97
C THR A 71 -19.60 34.34 -23.57
N GLY A 72 -20.55 34.95 -22.84
CA GLY A 72 -21.90 35.28 -23.33
C GLY A 72 -22.75 34.05 -23.64
N HIS A 73 -23.57 34.13 -24.69
CA HIS A 73 -24.46 33.03 -25.08
C HIS A 73 -23.70 31.74 -25.41
N LYS A 74 -22.51 31.85 -26.01
CA LYS A 74 -21.72 30.68 -26.41
C LYS A 74 -21.31 29.84 -25.21
N GLY A 75 -20.85 30.48 -24.13
CA GLY A 75 -20.55 29.80 -22.87
C GLY A 75 -21.75 29.12 -22.26
N TYR A 76 -22.91 29.77 -22.33
CA TYR A 76 -24.17 29.22 -21.80
C TYR A 76 -24.56 27.93 -22.54
N VAL A 77 -24.56 27.95 -23.87
CA VAL A 77 -24.90 26.79 -24.69
C VAL A 77 -23.89 25.66 -24.46
N ALA A 78 -22.60 25.94 -24.53
CA ALA A 78 -21.55 24.94 -24.29
C ALA A 78 -21.63 24.34 -22.87
N PHE A 79 -21.98 25.15 -21.87
CA PHE A 79 -22.21 24.66 -20.51
C PHE A 79 -23.40 23.72 -20.45
N LEU A 80 -24.53 24.08 -21.06
CA LEU A 80 -25.71 23.22 -21.13
C LEU A 80 -25.43 21.90 -21.85
N GLU A 81 -24.73 21.91 -22.99
CA GLU A 81 -24.32 20.68 -23.68
C GLU A 81 -23.41 19.81 -22.80
N SER A 82 -22.49 20.43 -22.04
CA SER A 82 -21.66 19.70 -21.07
C SER A 82 -22.50 19.05 -19.95
N LEU A 83 -23.55 19.74 -19.47
CA LEU A 83 -24.48 19.18 -18.48
C LEU A 83 -25.30 18.04 -19.07
N GLU A 84 -25.75 18.17 -20.31
CA GLU A 84 -26.52 17.17 -21.02
C GLU A 84 -25.73 15.87 -21.21
N LEU A 85 -24.44 16.01 -21.50
CA LEU A 85 -23.49 14.92 -21.69
C LEU A 85 -23.12 14.22 -20.37
N TYR A 86 -22.73 14.97 -19.34
CA TYR A 86 -22.12 14.41 -18.13
C TYR A 86 -23.06 14.34 -16.92
N TYR A 87 -24.13 15.14 -16.90
CA TYR A 87 -25.07 15.28 -15.77
C TYR A 87 -26.53 15.42 -16.26
N PRO A 88 -27.08 14.41 -16.97
CA PRO A 88 -28.40 14.52 -17.62
C PRO A 88 -29.55 14.87 -16.66
N GLN A 89 -29.47 14.41 -15.41
CA GLN A 89 -30.45 14.73 -14.37
C GLN A 89 -30.38 16.19 -13.90
N LEU A 90 -29.17 16.78 -13.94
CA LEU A 90 -28.96 18.18 -13.59
C LEU A 90 -29.42 19.07 -14.73
N TYR A 91 -29.11 18.71 -15.98
CA TYR A 91 -29.63 19.36 -17.18
C TYR A 91 -31.16 19.45 -17.14
N ARG A 92 -31.86 18.32 -16.98
CA ARG A 92 -33.33 18.30 -16.94
C ARG A 92 -33.90 19.22 -15.86
N LYS A 93 -33.24 19.30 -14.68
CA LYS A 93 -33.71 20.17 -13.61
C LYS A 93 -33.52 21.66 -13.91
N VAL A 94 -32.46 22.01 -14.62
CA VAL A 94 -32.14 23.40 -14.97
C VAL A 94 -32.98 23.87 -16.15
N THR A 95 -33.14 23.05 -17.19
CA THR A 95 -33.77 23.44 -18.45
C THR A 95 -35.24 23.02 -18.56
N GLY A 96 -35.67 22.04 -17.76
CA GLY A 96 -37.00 21.41 -17.89
C GLY A 96 -37.14 20.51 -19.11
N LYS A 97 -36.07 20.27 -19.88
CA LYS A 97 -36.08 19.52 -21.14
C LYS A 97 -35.39 18.17 -21.01
N GLU A 98 -35.74 17.22 -21.88
CA GLU A 98 -35.04 15.93 -21.97
C GLU A 98 -33.67 16.09 -22.67
N PRO A 99 -32.62 15.41 -22.17
CA PRO A 99 -31.33 15.32 -22.85
C PRO A 99 -31.44 14.62 -24.22
N THR A 100 -31.18 15.38 -25.28
CA THR A 100 -30.99 14.96 -26.67
C THR A 100 -29.54 14.62 -27.04
N ARG A 101 -28.55 15.11 -26.29
CA ARG A 101 -27.10 14.91 -26.47
C ARG A 101 -26.58 15.32 -27.84
N VAL A 102 -26.94 16.52 -28.27
CA VAL A 102 -26.42 17.10 -29.51
C VAL A 102 -25.09 17.80 -29.21
N PHE A 103 -24.10 17.64 -30.09
CA PHE A 103 -22.77 18.25 -29.98
C PHE A 103 -22.66 19.52 -30.85
N SER A 104 -23.67 20.41 -30.78
CA SER A 104 -23.78 21.51 -31.75
C SER A 104 -22.60 22.47 -31.64
N MET A 105 -22.11 22.77 -30.42
CA MET A 105 -20.98 23.69 -30.25
C MET A 105 -19.66 23.13 -30.79
N ILE A 106 -19.38 21.83 -30.63
CA ILE A 106 -18.16 21.23 -31.18
C ILE A 106 -18.24 21.12 -32.69
N ILE A 107 -19.41 20.76 -33.22
CA ILE A 107 -19.63 20.67 -34.67
C ILE A 107 -19.53 22.07 -35.30
N ASP A 108 -20.08 23.10 -34.69
CA ASP A 108 -19.92 24.48 -35.17
C ASP A 108 -18.45 24.95 -35.08
N ALA A 109 -17.73 24.55 -34.04
CA ALA A 109 -16.34 24.96 -33.83
C ALA A 109 -15.31 24.23 -34.71
N SER A 110 -15.61 23.00 -35.14
CA SER A 110 -14.63 22.10 -35.79
C SER A 110 -15.17 21.25 -36.95
N GLY A 111 -16.47 21.27 -37.22
CA GLY A 111 -17.15 20.41 -38.19
C GLY A 111 -17.32 18.96 -37.69
N GLU A 112 -18.24 18.21 -38.32
CA GLU A 112 -18.46 16.79 -38.02
C GLU A 112 -17.21 15.93 -38.28
N SER A 113 -16.46 16.26 -39.34
CA SER A 113 -15.19 15.60 -39.66
C SER A 113 -14.11 15.89 -38.60
N GLY A 114 -14.06 17.12 -38.08
CA GLY A 114 -13.16 17.49 -36.98
C GLY A 114 -13.49 16.75 -35.69
N LEU A 115 -14.77 16.66 -35.32
CA LEU A 115 -15.22 15.86 -34.18
C LEU A 115 -14.82 14.38 -34.34
N THR A 116 -15.02 13.81 -35.53
CA THR A 116 -14.65 12.42 -35.82
C THR A 116 -13.15 12.18 -35.66
N GLN A 117 -12.31 13.09 -36.19
CA GLN A 117 -10.85 13.01 -36.04
C GLN A 117 -10.40 13.09 -34.58
N LEU A 118 -11.00 13.99 -33.80
CA LEU A 118 -10.72 14.12 -32.37
C LEU A 118 -11.05 12.82 -31.64
N LEU A 119 -12.25 12.27 -31.85
CA LEU A 119 -12.68 11.02 -31.24
C LEU A 119 -11.76 9.85 -31.63
N MET A 120 -11.37 9.74 -32.90
CA MET A 120 -10.41 8.72 -33.34
C MET A 120 -9.06 8.88 -32.61
N SER A 121 -8.55 10.11 -32.48
CA SER A 121 -7.28 10.36 -31.80
C SER A 121 -7.34 9.99 -30.31
N GLU A 122 -8.43 10.30 -29.62
CA GLU A 122 -8.62 9.96 -28.20
C GLU A 122 -8.80 8.45 -28.01
N VAL A 123 -9.53 7.78 -28.90
CA VAL A 123 -9.64 6.31 -28.90
C VAL A 123 -8.27 5.66 -29.07
N MET A 124 -7.43 6.15 -30.00
CA MET A 124 -6.08 5.63 -30.19
C MET A 124 -5.20 5.84 -28.96
N LYS A 125 -5.27 7.01 -28.31
CA LYS A 125 -4.55 7.29 -27.05
C LYS A 125 -5.00 6.34 -25.93
N LEU A 126 -6.30 6.12 -25.79
CA LEU A 126 -6.86 5.19 -24.80
C LEU A 126 -6.44 3.74 -25.09
N GLN A 127 -6.48 3.31 -26.36
CA GLN A 127 -5.99 1.99 -26.76
C GLN A 127 -4.52 1.79 -26.40
N LYS A 128 -3.67 2.79 -26.68
CA LYS A 128 -2.26 2.76 -26.28
C LYS A 128 -2.11 2.68 -24.75
N LYS A 129 -2.90 3.46 -24.01
CA LYS A 129 -2.86 3.43 -22.53
C LYS A 129 -3.27 2.08 -21.96
N VAL A 130 -4.31 1.45 -22.53
CA VAL A 130 -4.73 0.10 -22.16
C VAL A 130 -3.62 -0.91 -22.43
N GLN A 131 -2.93 -0.84 -23.57
CA GLN A 131 -1.79 -1.70 -23.87
C GLN A 131 -0.64 -1.52 -22.86
N GLU A 132 -0.26 -0.28 -22.56
CA GLU A 132 0.77 0.02 -21.55
C GLU A 132 0.40 -0.52 -20.16
N LEU A 133 -0.84 -0.30 -19.71
CA LEU A 133 -1.31 -0.78 -18.41
C LEU A 133 -1.37 -2.31 -18.37
N THR A 134 -1.76 -2.96 -19.47
CA THR A 134 -1.79 -4.42 -19.57
C THR A 134 -0.38 -5.00 -19.46
N ALA A 135 0.60 -4.40 -20.13
CA ALA A 135 2.01 -4.82 -20.03
C ALA A 135 2.55 -4.64 -18.60
N LEU A 136 2.23 -3.51 -17.95
CA LEU A 136 2.61 -3.26 -16.56
C LEU A 136 1.97 -4.27 -15.59
N LEU A 137 0.69 -4.60 -15.78
CA LEU A 137 0.02 -5.65 -14.99
C LEU A 137 0.71 -7.00 -15.16
N GLY A 138 1.05 -7.40 -16.39
CA GLY A 138 1.79 -8.64 -16.65
C GLY A 138 3.12 -8.69 -15.89
N SER A 139 3.92 -7.61 -15.94
CA SER A 139 5.18 -7.54 -15.18
C SER A 139 5.00 -7.61 -13.65
N ARG A 140 3.86 -7.15 -13.14
CA ARG A 140 3.54 -7.21 -11.70
C ARG A 140 3.15 -8.63 -11.29
N ASP A 141 2.43 -9.34 -12.16
CA ASP A 141 2.08 -10.74 -11.94
C ASP A 141 3.33 -11.63 -11.93
N ASP A 142 4.27 -11.40 -12.85
CA ASP A 142 5.56 -12.11 -12.87
C ASP A 142 6.35 -11.90 -11.57
N LEU A 143 6.44 -10.66 -11.09
CA LEU A 143 7.09 -10.33 -9.83
C LEU A 143 6.37 -10.96 -8.62
N ALA A 144 5.03 -11.00 -8.65
CA ALA A 144 4.25 -11.63 -7.59
C ALA A 144 4.52 -13.14 -7.50
N GLU A 145 4.67 -13.83 -8.63
CA GLU A 145 5.05 -15.24 -8.64
C GLU A 145 6.49 -15.47 -8.14
N GLU A 146 7.44 -14.61 -8.53
CA GLU A 146 8.80 -14.69 -8.01
C GLU A 146 8.84 -14.55 -6.47
N LEU A 147 8.06 -13.61 -5.93
CA LEU A 147 7.93 -13.42 -4.49
C LEU A 147 7.28 -14.63 -3.80
N ARG A 148 6.25 -15.24 -4.40
CA ARG A 148 5.63 -16.46 -3.88
C ARG A 148 6.63 -17.61 -3.76
N VAL A 149 7.48 -17.79 -4.77
CA VAL A 149 8.55 -18.81 -4.73
C VAL A 149 9.55 -18.51 -3.61
N LYS A 150 10.02 -17.26 -3.50
CA LYS A 150 10.94 -16.83 -2.44
C LYS A 150 10.36 -17.04 -1.04
N ASP A 151 9.10 -16.70 -0.83
CA ASP A 151 8.40 -16.92 0.44
C ASP A 151 8.29 -18.40 0.81
N SER A 152 8.05 -19.26 -0.18
CA SER A 152 8.00 -20.71 0.04
C SER A 152 9.36 -21.27 0.47
N LEU A 153 10.45 -20.78 -0.12
CA LEU A 153 11.81 -21.16 0.24
C LEU A 153 12.18 -20.64 1.64
N LEU A 154 11.81 -19.40 1.94
CA LEU A 154 12.05 -18.78 3.23
C LEU A 154 11.37 -19.55 4.35
N ARG A 155 10.12 -20.00 4.16
CA ARG A 155 9.43 -20.88 5.13
C ARG A 155 10.17 -22.20 5.37
N LYS A 156 10.61 -22.87 4.30
CA LYS A 156 11.40 -24.12 4.42
C LYS A 156 12.71 -23.91 5.18
N LEU A 157 13.39 -22.78 4.94
CA LEU A 157 14.62 -22.44 5.66
C LEU A 157 14.34 -22.13 7.14
N GLN A 158 13.26 -21.41 7.45
CA GLN A 158 12.83 -21.15 8.83
C GLN A 158 12.53 -22.43 9.60
N GLU A 159 11.80 -23.38 8.99
CA GLU A 159 11.55 -24.70 9.59
C GLU A 159 12.85 -25.45 9.87
N ARG A 160 13.80 -25.43 8.93
CA ARG A 160 15.11 -26.09 9.12
C ARG A 160 15.90 -25.44 10.25
N VAL A 161 15.91 -24.11 10.34
CA VAL A 161 16.57 -23.39 11.43
C VAL A 161 15.93 -23.75 12.77
N GLN A 162 14.60 -23.84 12.83
CA GLN A 162 13.88 -24.21 14.04
C GLN A 162 14.24 -25.63 14.51
N ARG A 163 14.25 -26.60 13.59
CA ARG A 163 14.69 -27.98 13.90
C ARG A 163 16.13 -28.05 14.42
N LEU A 164 17.04 -27.25 13.84
CA LEU A 164 18.43 -27.20 14.30
C LEU A 164 18.55 -26.58 15.69
N LYS A 165 17.76 -25.54 16.00
CA LYS A 165 17.71 -24.96 17.36
C LYS A 165 17.25 -25.99 18.38
N GLU A 166 16.17 -26.71 18.09
CA GLU A 166 15.65 -27.76 18.96
C GLU A 166 16.67 -28.88 19.20
N ALA A 167 17.40 -29.29 18.16
CA ALA A 167 18.48 -30.26 18.27
C ALA A 167 19.66 -29.74 19.12
N CYS A 168 20.08 -28.49 18.95
CA CYS A 168 21.12 -27.86 19.77
C CYS A 168 20.70 -27.75 21.25
N GLU A 169 19.46 -27.41 21.52
CA GLU A 169 18.91 -27.36 22.89
C GLU A 169 18.85 -28.76 23.52
N ALA A 170 18.42 -29.77 22.76
CA ALA A 170 18.43 -31.16 23.20
C ALA A 170 19.86 -31.63 23.54
N GLY A 171 20.82 -31.40 22.65
CA GLY A 171 22.22 -31.72 22.88
C GLY A 171 22.82 -30.98 24.09
N SER A 172 22.44 -29.72 24.32
CA SER A 172 22.87 -28.97 25.50
C SER A 172 22.33 -29.56 26.80
N ARG A 173 21.07 -30.02 26.81
CA ARG A 173 20.47 -30.72 27.95
C ARG A 173 21.14 -32.06 28.23
N GLU A 174 21.47 -32.82 27.19
CA GLU A 174 22.22 -34.08 27.33
C GLU A 174 23.63 -33.85 27.87
N LEU A 175 24.35 -32.86 27.33
CA LEU A 175 25.68 -32.49 27.82
C LEU A 175 25.64 -32.10 29.30
N GLN A 176 24.63 -31.35 29.74
CA GLN A 176 24.49 -31.00 31.15
C GLN A 176 24.27 -32.24 32.02
N ARG A 177 23.38 -33.14 31.60
CA ARG A 177 23.15 -34.42 32.32
C ARG A 177 24.43 -35.24 32.45
N CYS A 178 25.20 -35.38 31.38
CA CYS A 178 26.47 -36.11 31.43
C CYS A 178 27.51 -35.41 32.33
N LYS A 179 27.52 -34.07 32.39
CA LYS A 179 28.40 -33.33 33.32
C LYS A 179 28.01 -33.60 34.78
N ASP A 180 26.72 -33.58 35.09
CA ASP A 180 26.22 -33.83 36.45
C ASP A 180 26.54 -35.27 36.89
N GLU A 181 26.31 -36.25 36.01
CA GLU A 181 26.65 -37.66 36.25
C GLU A 181 28.16 -37.86 36.47
N ASN A 182 29.00 -37.21 35.66
CA ASN A 182 30.45 -37.27 35.80
C ASN A 182 30.91 -36.64 37.13
N TYR A 183 30.30 -35.53 37.54
CA TYR A 183 30.58 -34.90 38.83
C TYR A 183 30.22 -35.83 40.01
N ASP A 184 29.05 -36.48 39.95
CA ASP A 184 28.63 -37.48 40.94
C ASP A 184 29.55 -38.70 41.02
N LEU A 185 30.08 -39.14 39.87
CA LEU A 185 31.07 -40.22 39.84
C LEU A 185 32.40 -39.78 40.45
N ALA A 186 32.87 -38.56 40.14
CA ALA A 186 34.08 -38.01 40.72
C ALA A 186 33.97 -37.88 42.25
N LEU A 187 32.83 -37.42 42.76
CA LEU A 187 32.57 -37.36 44.21
C LEU A 187 32.58 -38.76 44.86
N ARG A 188 31.97 -39.75 44.22
CA ARG A 188 31.98 -41.14 44.72
C ARG A 188 33.39 -41.73 44.73
N LEU A 189 34.18 -41.49 43.68
CA LEU A 189 35.58 -41.92 43.61
C LEU A 189 36.43 -41.25 44.69
N ALA A 190 36.24 -39.95 44.95
CA ALA A 190 36.95 -39.25 46.01
C ALA A 190 36.65 -39.85 47.39
N ARG A 191 35.36 -40.09 47.71
CA ARG A 191 34.94 -40.75 48.96
C ARG A 191 35.54 -42.14 49.12
N GLN A 192 35.49 -42.96 48.08
CA GLN A 192 36.08 -44.31 48.12
C GLN A 192 37.61 -44.26 48.29
N SER A 193 38.28 -43.26 47.71
CA SER A 193 39.71 -43.05 47.94
C SER A 193 40.01 -42.69 49.39
N GLU A 194 39.24 -41.77 49.98
CA GLU A 194 39.37 -41.39 51.39
C GLU A 194 39.13 -42.58 52.33
N GLU A 195 38.07 -43.36 52.10
CA GLU A 195 37.77 -44.57 52.86
C GLU A 195 38.89 -45.62 52.75
N ARG A 196 39.43 -45.82 51.55
CA ARG A 196 40.57 -46.73 51.31
C ARG A 196 41.82 -46.25 52.05
N ASP A 197 42.14 -44.96 51.99
CA ASP A 197 43.32 -44.40 52.65
C ASP A 197 43.18 -44.43 54.18
N ALA A 198 41.97 -44.23 54.71
CA ALA A 198 41.66 -44.43 56.13
C ALA A 198 41.82 -45.91 56.56
N ALA A 199 41.30 -46.86 55.77
CA ALA A 199 41.46 -48.29 56.03
C ALA A 199 42.94 -48.73 56.00
N LEU A 200 43.72 -48.22 55.05
CA LEU A 200 45.17 -48.46 54.97
C LEU A 200 45.91 -47.89 56.19
N THR A 201 45.53 -46.69 56.64
CA THR A 201 46.09 -46.07 57.86
C THR A 201 45.77 -46.90 59.10
N GLY A 202 44.51 -47.36 59.24
CA GLY A 202 44.09 -48.25 60.31
C GLY A 202 44.84 -49.58 60.31
N HIS A 203 45.01 -50.20 59.14
CA HIS A 203 45.78 -51.43 58.99
C HIS A 203 47.25 -51.26 59.41
N ARG A 204 47.89 -50.14 59.01
CA ARG A 204 49.26 -49.82 59.46
C ARG A 204 49.34 -49.62 60.98
N GLY A 205 48.36 -48.95 61.58
CA GLY A 205 48.29 -48.78 63.04
C GLY A 205 48.22 -50.12 63.78
N LEU A 206 47.34 -51.03 63.34
CA LEU A 206 47.23 -52.37 63.92
C LEU A 206 48.53 -53.18 63.77
N LEU A 207 49.22 -53.06 62.63
CA LEU A 207 50.52 -53.73 62.45
C LEU A 207 51.57 -53.23 63.43
N LEU A 208 51.61 -51.93 63.73
CA LEU A 208 52.52 -51.36 64.73
C LEU A 208 52.19 -51.87 66.13
N GLU A 209 50.91 -51.95 66.49
CA GLU A 209 50.47 -52.46 67.79
C GLU A 209 50.87 -53.93 67.97
N ILE A 210 50.69 -54.77 66.93
CA ILE A 210 51.17 -56.16 66.91
C ILE A 210 52.69 -56.23 67.11
N GLN A 211 53.46 -55.33 66.49
CA GLN A 211 54.92 -55.28 66.66
C GLN A 211 55.31 -54.93 68.10
N THR A 212 54.59 -54.01 68.76
CA THR A 212 54.86 -53.63 70.16
C THR A 212 54.43 -54.69 71.18
N LEU A 213 53.44 -55.53 70.83
CA LEU A 213 52.94 -56.62 71.67
C LEU A 213 53.76 -57.91 71.54
N LYS A 214 54.71 -57.99 70.60
CA LYS A 214 55.69 -59.09 70.59
C LYS A 214 56.62 -58.95 71.81
N PRO A 215 56.68 -59.94 72.72
CA PRO A 215 57.61 -59.90 73.84
C PRO A 215 59.04 -59.88 73.30
N GLY A 216 59.89 -58.98 73.81
CA GLY A 216 61.33 -59.06 73.59
C GLY A 216 61.83 -60.42 74.07
N HIS A 217 62.10 -61.33 73.14
CA HIS A 217 62.73 -62.60 73.47
C HIS A 217 64.24 -62.40 73.52
N PHE A 218 64.73 -62.45 74.76
CA PHE A 218 66.12 -62.45 75.19
C PHE A 218 66.95 -63.52 74.45
N PRO A 219 68.26 -63.27 74.23
CA PRO A 219 69.16 -64.28 73.71
C PRO A 219 69.57 -65.21 74.86
N GLN A 220 69.45 -66.53 74.71
CA GLN A 220 70.20 -67.46 75.54
C GLN A 220 70.71 -68.66 74.72
N CYS A 221 72.04 -68.67 74.64
CA CYS A 221 73.00 -69.77 74.77
C CYS A 221 72.83 -71.04 73.93
#